data_AF-A0A0G0BSM7-F1
#
_entry.id   AF-A0A0G0BSM7-F1
#
_cell.length_a   1.000
_cell.length_b   1.000
_cell.length_c   1.000
_cell.angle_alpha   90.00
_cell.angle_beta   90.00
_cell.angle_gamma   90.00
#
_symmetry.space_group_name_H-M   'P 1'
#
loop_
_entity.id
_entity.type
_entity.pdbx_description
1 polymer ?
#
loop_
_entity_poly.entity_id
_entity_poly.type
_entity_poly.pdbx_seq_one_letter_code
_entity_poly.pdbx_strand_id
1 'polypeptide(L)'
;MNNLKLSILSEERKKIIPHFVAWKDKFYLAGGTALALQIGHRESVDFDFFSRHSFDTEVMIKQLSTLFGEKLFTVTQVEKNTLSIVLHQEIKISFMTYEYNS
;
A
#
# COMPACT_ATOMS: atom_id res chain seq x y z
N MET A 1 7.40 18.43 13.04
CA MET A 1 6.91 17.19 12.42
C MET A 1 5.50 17.46 11.93
N ASN A 2 5.21 17.32 10.62
CA ASN A 2 3.85 17.49 10.13
C ASN A 2 2.98 16.36 10.68
N ASN A 3 1.94 16.71 11.43
CA ASN A 3 0.97 15.74 11.93
C ASN A 3 0.14 15.21 10.75
N LEU A 4 0.31 13.93 10.43
CA LEU A 4 -0.52 13.24 9.44
C LEU A 4 -1.99 13.31 9.87
N LYS A 5 -2.87 13.65 8.93
CA LYS A 5 -4.32 13.77 9.13
C LYS A 5 -4.98 12.40 9.05
N LEU A 6 -4.69 11.52 10.01
CA LEU A 6 -5.24 10.15 10.06
C LEU A 6 -6.77 10.11 10.23
N SER A 7 -7.40 11.22 10.62
CA SER A 7 -8.87 11.34 10.74
C SER A 7 -9.62 11.15 9.43
N ILE A 8 -8.93 11.26 8.28
CA ILE A 8 -9.55 11.05 6.96
C ILE A 8 -9.69 9.57 6.59
N LEU A 9 -9.10 8.66 7.37
CA LEU A 9 -9.16 7.22 7.13
C LEU A 9 -10.30 6.60 7.95
N SER A 10 -10.98 5.62 7.38
CA SER A 10 -11.90 4.76 8.13
C SER A 10 -11.16 3.97 9.23
N GLU A 11 -11.88 3.50 10.24
CA GLU A 11 -11.29 2.71 11.33
C GLU A 11 -10.59 1.44 10.83
N GLU A 12 -11.15 0.75 9.84
CA GLU A 12 -10.52 -0.43 9.22
C GLU A 12 -9.18 -0.07 8.54
N ARG A 13 -9.11 1.07 7.85
CA ARG A 13 -7.87 1.55 7.23
C ARG A 13 -6.82 1.92 8.27
N LYS A 14 -7.21 2.48 9.42
CA LYS A 14 -6.27 2.78 10.52
C LYS A 14 -5.65 1.51 11.10
N LYS A 15 -6.43 0.42 11.24
CA LYS A 15 -5.96 -0.85 11.79
C LYS A 15 -4.84 -1.49 10.97
N ILE A 16 -4.79 -1.23 9.67
CA ILE A 16 -3.75 -1.83 8.81
C ILE A 16 -2.45 -1.02 8.75
N ILE A 17 -2.46 0.26 9.12
CA ILE A 17 -1.27 1.14 9.09
C ILE A 17 -0.05 0.54 9.81
N PRO A 18 -0.17 -0.07 11.01
CA PRO A 18 0.98 -0.66 11.69
C PRO A 18 1.69 -1.75 10.87
N HIS A 19 0.97 -2.46 9.99
CA HIS A 19 1.54 -3.51 9.14
C HIS A 19 2.45 -2.94 8.06
N PHE A 20 2.27 -1.67 7.67
CA PHE A 20 3.08 -1.01 6.65
C PHE A 20 4.53 -0.80 7.09
N VAL A 21 4.81 -0.88 8.40
CA VAL A 21 6.18 -0.87 8.94
C VAL A 21 7.02 -2.00 8.35
N ALA A 22 6.42 -3.15 7.99
CA ALA A 22 7.11 -4.27 7.36
C ALA A 22 7.73 -3.90 5.99
N TRP A 23 7.27 -2.82 5.36
CA TRP A 23 7.67 -2.42 4.01
C TRP A 23 8.41 -1.08 3.96
N LYS A 24 8.59 -0.40 5.11
CA LYS A 24 9.13 0.97 5.17
C LYS A 24 10.50 1.16 4.50
N ASP A 25 11.32 0.10 4.48
CA ASP A 25 12.68 0.16 3.92
C ASP A 25 12.72 -0.14 2.42
N LYS A 26 11.59 -0.60 1.85
CA LYS A 26 11.47 -0.97 0.43
C LYS A 26 10.51 -0.04 -0.32
N PHE A 27 9.45 0.39 0.33
CA PHE A 27 8.37 1.14 -0.29
C PHE A 27 8.06 2.42 0.47
N TYR A 28 7.64 3.45 -0.27
CA TYR A 28 7.07 4.67 0.28
C TYR A 28 5.64 4.84 -0.22
N LEU A 29 4.74 5.31 0.65
CA LEU A 29 3.38 5.65 0.27
C LEU A 29 3.40 6.92 -0.59
N ALA A 30 2.76 6.88 -1.75
CA ALA A 30 2.61 8.03 -2.63
C ALA A 30 1.16 8.18 -3.10
N GLY A 31 0.96 8.93 -4.18
CA GLY A 31 -0.35 9.10 -4.80
C GLY A 31 -1.32 9.96 -3.98
N GLY A 32 -2.61 9.75 -4.25
CA GLY A 32 -3.69 10.53 -3.64
C GLY A 32 -3.74 10.40 -2.12
N THR A 33 -3.34 9.25 -1.59
CA THR A 33 -3.39 8.94 -0.15
C THR A 33 -2.29 9.63 0.62
N ALA A 34 -1.07 9.64 0.09
CA ALA A 34 0.03 10.38 0.72
C ALA A 34 -0.29 11.88 0.79
N LEU A 35 -0.83 12.46 -0.29
CA LEU A 35 -1.24 13.86 -0.31
C LEU A 35 -2.41 14.10 0.66
N ALA A 36 -3.45 13.26 0.61
CA ALA A 36 -4.61 13.40 1.49
C ALA A 36 -4.20 13.34 2.97
N LEU A 37 -3.26 12.46 3.35
CA LEU A 37 -2.72 12.38 4.71
C LEU A 37 -1.95 13.64 5.13
N GLN A 38 -1.38 14.40 4.20
CA GLN A 38 -0.70 15.66 4.49
C GLN A 38 -1.68 16.82 4.66
N ILE A 39 -2.71 16.92 3.80
CA ILE A 39 -3.58 18.11 3.72
C ILE A 39 -4.99 17.92 4.29
N GLY A 40 -5.45 16.68 4.48
CA GLY A 40 -6.75 16.35 5.05
C GLY A 40 -7.97 16.66 4.16
N HIS A 41 -7.78 16.88 2.85
CA HIS A 41 -8.80 17.47 1.97
C HIS A 41 -9.83 16.47 1.44
N ARG A 42 -9.57 15.15 1.50
CA ARG A 42 -10.53 14.12 1.10
C ARG A 42 -10.25 12.81 1.81
N GLU A 43 -11.28 11.97 1.93
CA GLU A 43 -11.09 10.56 2.25
C GLU A 43 -10.29 9.90 1.12
N SER A 44 -9.27 9.13 1.50
CA SER A 44 -8.50 8.35 0.54
C SER A 44 -8.74 6.87 0.77
N VAL A 45 -9.12 6.18 -0.30
CA VAL A 45 -9.67 4.82 -0.25
C VAL A 45 -8.58 3.78 -0.49
N ASP A 46 -7.50 4.17 -1.18
CA ASP A 46 -6.48 3.29 -1.73
C ASP A 46 -5.12 3.50 -1.03
N PHE A 47 -4.19 2.55 -1.06
CA PHE A 47 -2.81 2.73 -0.58
C PHE A 47 -1.83 2.39 -1.69
N ASP A 48 -1.20 3.41 -2.27
CA ASP A 48 -0.24 3.24 -3.36
C ASP A 48 1.19 3.30 -2.84
N PHE A 49 1.86 2.16 -2.85
CA PHE A 49 3.25 2.00 -2.46
C PHE A 49 4.17 1.96 -3.68
N PHE A 50 5.20 2.80 -3.64
CA PHE A 50 6.19 2.88 -4.69
C PHE A 50 7.57 2.50 -4.17
N SER A 51 8.37 1.86 -5.02
CA SER A 51 9.77 1.54 -4.75
C SER A 51 10.65 2.02 -5.91
N ARG A 52 11.90 2.38 -5.61
CA ARG A 52 12.94 2.66 -6.62
C ARG A 52 13.64 1.38 -7.11
N HIS A 53 13.49 0.29 -6.37
CA HIS A 53 14.11 -0.99 -6.66
C HIS A 53 13.06 -1.98 -7.12
N SER A 54 13.39 -2.78 -8.13
CA SER A 54 12.58 -3.91 -8.58
C SER A 54 12.25 -4.85 -7.43
N PHE A 55 11.06 -5.47 -7.46
CA PHE A 55 10.66 -6.48 -6.49
C PHE A 55 10.02 -7.68 -7.18
N ASP A 56 10.11 -8.81 -6.52
CA ASP A 56 9.46 -10.05 -6.95
C ASP A 56 8.02 -10.09 -6.43
N THR A 57 7.06 -10.16 -7.35
CA THR A 57 5.63 -10.15 -7.02
C THR A 57 5.19 -11.43 -6.32
N GLU A 58 5.77 -12.58 -6.63
CA GLU A 58 5.44 -13.85 -5.96
C GLU A 58 5.93 -13.85 -4.51
N VAL A 59 7.15 -13.33 -4.28
CA VAL A 59 7.68 -13.14 -2.92
C VAL A 59 6.79 -12.17 -2.14
N MET A 60 6.35 -11.08 -2.78
CA MET A 60 5.47 -10.11 -2.14
C MET A 60 4.10 -10.71 -1.78
N ILE A 61 3.50 -11.52 -2.65
CA ILE A 61 2.25 -12.24 -2.37
C ILE A 61 2.43 -13.18 -1.16
N LYS A 62 3.53 -13.94 -1.09
CA LYS A 62 3.82 -14.80 0.08
C LYS A 62 3.95 -14.02 1.38
N GLN A 63 4.56 -12.83 1.32
CA GLN A 63 4.67 -11.93 2.47
C GLN A 63 3.30 -11.41 2.91
N LEU A 64 2.45 -10.99 1.97
CA LEU A 64 1.08 -10.55 2.23
C LEU A 64 0.23 -11.67 2.84
N SER A 65 0.34 -12.90 2.33
CA SER A 65 -0.29 -14.10 2.90
C SER A 65 0.15 -14.37 4.33
N THR A 66 1.42 -14.14 4.65
CA THR A 66 1.94 -14.32 6.02
C THR A 66 1.45 -13.21 6.95
N LEU A 67 1.37 -11.98 6.47
CA LEU A 67 1.01 -10.80 7.27
C LEU A 67 -0.48 -10.69 7.55
N PHE A 68 -1.31 -10.91 6.52
CA PHE A 68 -2.76 -10.74 6.60
C PHE A 68 -3.52 -12.07 6.64
N GLY A 69 -2.92 -13.17 6.20
CA GLY A 69 -3.63 -14.42 5.97
C GLY A 69 -4.19 -14.51 4.55
N GLU A 70 -4.04 -15.68 3.92
CA GLU A 70 -4.38 -15.94 2.50
C GLU A 70 -5.84 -15.64 2.14
N LYS A 71 -6.76 -15.70 3.11
CA LYS A 71 -8.19 -15.50 2.88
C LYS A 71 -8.66 -14.06 3.05
N LEU A 72 -7.78 -13.16 3.50
CA LEU A 72 -8.16 -11.78 3.79
C LEU A 72 -7.94 -10.82 2.63
N PHE A 73 -7.21 -11.23 1.59
CA PHE A 73 -7.02 -10.42 0.40
C PHE A 73 -7.23 -11.20 -0.89
N THR A 74 -7.58 -10.47 -1.95
CA THR A 74 -7.65 -10.97 -3.32
C THR A 74 -6.63 -10.24 -4.16
N VAL A 75 -5.83 -10.97 -4.94
CA VAL A 75 -4.93 -10.38 -5.93
C VAL A 75 -5.74 -9.93 -7.14
N THR A 76 -5.63 -8.66 -7.51
CA THR A 76 -6.36 -8.06 -8.65
C THR A 76 -5.48 -7.76 -9.84
N GLN A 77 -4.16 -7.64 -9.64
CA GLN A 77 -3.19 -7.44 -10.72
C GLN A 77 -1.83 -8.02 -10.34
N VAL A 78 -1.19 -8.74 -11.26
CA VAL A 78 0.19 -9.21 -11.13
C VAL A 78 0.92 -9.01 -12.45
N GLU A 79 1.93 -8.16 -12.43
CA GLU A 79 2.84 -7.93 -13.54
C GLU A 79 4.27 -7.76 -12.99
N LYS A 80 5.28 -7.71 -13.86
CA LYS A 80 6.65 -7.44 -13.41
C LYS A 80 6.70 -6.09 -12.66
N ASN A 81 7.17 -6.11 -11.42
CA ASN A 81 7.25 -4.94 -10.53
C ASN A 81 5.92 -4.20 -10.26
N THR A 82 4.77 -4.86 -10.48
CA THR A 82 3.45 -4.28 -10.20
C THR A 82 2.55 -5.34 -9.58
N LEU A 83 2.03 -5.07 -8.38
CA LEU A 83 1.11 -5.94 -7.66
C LEU A 83 -0.02 -5.10 -7.07
N SER A 84 -1.27 -5.46 -7.34
CA SER A 84 -2.43 -4.85 -6.70
C SER A 84 -3.27 -5.91 -5.99
N ILE A 85 -3.73 -5.58 -4.79
CA ILE A 85 -4.61 -6.42 -3.98
C ILE A 85 -5.81 -5.64 -3.45
N VAL A 86 -6.86 -6.37 -3.10
CA VAL A 86 -7.98 -5.87 -2.29
C VAL A 86 -8.00 -6.64 -0.99
N LEU A 87 -7.72 -5.95 0.12
CA LEU A 87 -7.75 -6.47 1.48
C LEU A 87 -9.12 -6.17 2.12
N HIS A 88 -9.69 -7.14 2.83
CA HIS A 88 -11.02 -7.05 3.47
C HIS A 88 -12.14 -6.60 2.52
N GLN A 89 -12.05 -6.97 1.23
CA GLN A 89 -13.03 -6.65 0.17
C GLN A 89 -13.14 -5.16 -0.21
N GLU A 90 -12.56 -4.23 0.56
CA GLU A 90 -12.71 -2.79 0.32
C GLU A 90 -11.38 -2.01 0.21
N ILE A 91 -10.30 -2.50 0.84
CA ILE A 91 -9.06 -1.72 0.95
C ILE A 91 -8.14 -2.09 -0.21
N LYS A 92 -7.98 -1.16 -1.16
CA LYS A 92 -7.04 -1.36 -2.27
C LYS A 92 -5.62 -1.03 -1.81
N ILE A 93 -4.69 -1.92 -2.12
CA ILE A 93 -3.27 -1.70 -1.87
C ILE A 93 -2.51 -2.07 -3.15
N SER A 94 -1.70 -1.16 -3.64
CA SER A 94 -0.89 -1.35 -4.84
C SER A 94 0.59 -1.15 -4.53
N PHE A 95 1.43 -1.99 -5.10
CA PHE A 95 2.89 -1.95 -5.02
C PHE A 95 3.46 -1.83 -6.42
N MET A 96 4.24 -0.79 -6.68
CA MET A 96 4.73 -0.47 -8.02
C MET A 96 6.18 0.01 -7.98
N THR A 97 6.91 -0.17 -9.07
CA THR A 97 8.20 0.50 -9.27
C THR A 97 8.17 1.31 -10.55
N TYR A 98 8.77 2.50 -10.51
CA TYR A 98 9.11 3.23 -11.72
C TYR A 98 10.61 3.10 -11.97
N GLU A 99 10.99 2.35 -12.99
CA GLU A 99 12.34 2.40 -13.55
C GLU A 99 12.47 3.71 -14.33
N TYR A 100 12.96 4.76 -13.66
CA TYR A 100 13.50 5.92 -14.37
C TYR A 100 14.88 5.53 -14.88
N ASN A 101 14.97 5.08 -16.13
CA ASN A 101 16.25 5.02 -16.83
C ASN A 101 16.75 6.46 -16.97
N SER A 102 17.71 6.84 -16.12
CA SER A 102 18.48 8.07 -16.23
C SER A 102 19.66 7.84 -17.16
#